data_AF-A0A9W8F205-F1
#
_entry.id   AF-A0A9W8F205-F1
#
_cell.length_a   1.000
_cell.length_b   1.000
_cell.length_c   1.000
_cell.angle_alpha   90.00
_cell.angle_beta   90.00
_cell.angle_gamma   90.00
#
_symmetry.space_group_name_H-M   'P 1'
#
loop_
_entity.id
_entity.type
_entity.pdbx_description
1 polymer ?
#
loop_
_entity_poly.entity_id
_entity_poly.type
_entity_poly.pdbx_seq_one_letter_code
_entity_poly.pdbx_strand_id
1 'polypeptide(L)'
;MDEHGADLDSLPYIDREYDDPTIRSQVLQMIEEEMGRMPPPAIPRSTSLFKNSELLRKEYERVKSGRPLPPFDIERYKLDPPKEPHEDEWRRASDNAASQLEHQSIRLVNLELLQQFGANAWKLSNYQKEMMLAAIEKATEGYKQAGVDLNKARKYEQVEAGVKLRDLESRWEKGVRQCIEIQVANCQLLAEISKLEHVAMNSTE
;
A
#
# COMPACT_ATOMS: atom_id res chain seq x y z
N MET A 1 25.90 -12.13 -10.67
CA MET A 1 24.54 -12.25 -10.13
C MET A 1 24.73 -12.94 -8.80
N ASP A 2 24.61 -12.19 -7.72
CA ASP A 2 25.02 -12.65 -6.39
C ASP A 2 24.09 -13.78 -5.93
N GLU A 3 24.60 -15.01 -5.99
CA GLU A 3 23.94 -16.27 -5.62
C GLU A 3 23.87 -16.51 -4.09
N HIS A 4 24.10 -15.46 -3.31
CA HIS A 4 23.90 -15.46 -1.86
C HIS A 4 22.78 -14.49 -1.52
N GLY A 5 21.63 -14.67 -2.17
CA GLY A 5 20.39 -14.18 -1.59
C GLY A 5 20.29 -14.84 -0.22
N ALA A 6 20.47 -14.06 0.84
CA ALA A 6 20.15 -14.53 2.17
C ALA A 6 18.70 -15.01 2.11
N ASP A 7 18.49 -16.32 2.26
CA ASP A 7 17.16 -16.90 2.36
C ASP A 7 16.53 -16.27 3.61
N LEU A 8 15.76 -15.21 3.38
CA LEU A 8 15.15 -14.41 4.42
C LEU A 8 13.92 -15.19 4.88
N ASP A 9 14.13 -16.08 5.85
CA ASP A 9 13.04 -16.84 6.45
C ASP A 9 12.39 -16.05 7.60
N SER A 10 11.07 -16.01 7.57
CA SER A 10 10.23 -15.33 8.55
C SER A 10 8.93 -16.10 8.62
N LEU A 11 8.55 -16.56 9.82
CA LEU A 11 7.40 -17.45 10.02
C LEU A 11 6.28 -16.76 10.83
N PRO A 12 5.59 -15.71 10.31
CA PRO A 12 4.56 -14.97 11.04
C PRO A 12 3.45 -15.80 11.69
N TYR A 13 3.10 -16.97 11.14
CA TYR A 13 2.06 -17.83 11.74
C TYR A 13 2.54 -18.62 12.97
N ILE A 14 3.86 -18.69 13.19
CA ILE A 14 4.50 -19.40 14.30
C ILE A 14 5.10 -18.39 15.29
N ASP A 15 5.80 -17.39 14.78
CA ASP A 15 6.55 -16.38 15.54
C ASP A 15 5.61 -15.29 16.08
N ARG A 16 4.87 -15.63 17.14
CA ARG A 16 3.91 -14.70 17.77
C ARG A 16 4.56 -13.62 18.64
N GLU A 17 5.87 -13.69 18.85
CA GLU A 17 6.62 -12.73 19.66
C GLU A 17 6.57 -11.31 19.08
N TYR A 18 6.38 -11.18 17.77
CA TYR A 18 6.20 -9.88 17.11
C TYR A 18 4.90 -9.15 17.52
N ASP A 19 3.89 -9.87 18.02
CA ASP A 19 2.65 -9.25 18.51
C ASP A 19 2.86 -8.49 19.84
N ASP A 20 3.98 -8.71 20.54
CA ASP A 20 4.33 -7.95 21.74
C ASP A 20 4.76 -6.51 21.36
N PRO A 21 4.04 -5.47 21.83
CA PRO A 21 4.38 -4.08 21.56
C PRO A 21 5.78 -3.69 22.06
N THR A 22 6.28 -4.34 23.12
CA THR A 22 7.60 -4.08 23.70
C THR A 22 8.71 -4.48 22.73
N ILE A 23 8.63 -5.71 22.19
CA ILE A 23 9.58 -6.24 21.22
C ILE A 23 9.54 -5.40 19.95
N ARG A 24 8.33 -5.05 19.47
CA ARG A 24 8.16 -4.19 18.31
C ARG A 24 8.82 -2.81 18.49
N SER A 25 8.67 -2.19 19.66
CA SER A 25 9.31 -0.91 19.96
C SER A 25 10.84 -1.00 19.93
N GLN A 26 11.41 -2.06 20.51
CA GLN A 26 12.86 -2.29 20.50
C GLN A 26 13.39 -2.52 19.08
N VAL A 27 12.70 -3.33 18.28
CA VAL A 27 13.07 -3.58 16.87
C VAL A 27 12.99 -2.30 16.05
N LEU A 28 11.95 -1.47 16.24
CA LEU A 28 11.84 -0.18 15.55
C LEU A 28 12.98 0.77 15.91
N GLN A 29 13.38 0.82 17.18
CA GLN A 29 14.54 1.60 17.61
C GLN A 29 15.83 1.12 16.92
N MET A 30 16.06 -0.20 16.87
CA MET A 30 17.23 -0.76 16.19
C MET A 30 17.23 -0.43 14.68
N ILE A 31 16.06 -0.49 14.03
CA ILE A 31 15.91 -0.08 12.63
C ILE A 31 16.24 1.40 12.47
N GLU A 32 15.78 2.28 13.35
CA GLU A 32 16.06 3.72 13.29
C GLU A 32 17.55 4.03 13.48
N GLU A 33 18.22 3.34 14.40
CA GLU A 33 19.68 3.45 14.61
C GLU A 33 20.45 3.05 13.35
N GLU A 34 20.06 1.96 12.68
CA GLU A 34 20.68 1.53 11.41
C GLU A 34 20.33 2.47 10.25
N MET A 35 19.10 2.97 10.19
CA MET A 35 18.70 3.98 9.21
C MET A 35 19.49 5.27 9.37
N GLY A 36 19.85 5.67 10.60
CA GLY A 36 20.71 6.82 10.86
C GLY A 36 22.16 6.63 10.41
N ARG A 37 22.64 5.39 10.33
CA ARG A 37 23.98 5.04 9.80
C ARG A 37 24.01 4.97 8.28
N MET A 38 22.87 4.67 7.66
CA MET A 38 22.74 4.58 6.22
C MET A 38 22.47 5.96 5.59
N PRO A 39 22.98 6.24 4.38
CA PRO A 39 22.56 7.42 3.65
C PRO A 39 21.06 7.34 3.34
N PRO A 40 20.33 8.47 3.34
CA PRO A 40 18.91 8.46 3.01
C PRO A 40 18.69 7.87 1.62
N PRO A 41 17.62 7.07 1.43
CA PRO A 41 17.35 6.45 0.14
C PRO A 41 17.19 7.53 -0.94
N ALA A 42 17.73 7.25 -2.13
CA ALA A 42 17.59 8.13 -3.28
C ALA A 42 16.11 8.23 -3.68
N ILE A 43 15.42 9.25 -3.18
CA ILE A 43 14.05 9.55 -3.60
C ILE A 43 14.13 9.94 -5.09
N PRO A 44 13.36 9.29 -5.99
CA PRO A 44 13.36 9.65 -7.39
C PRO A 44 13.04 11.14 -7.54
N ARG A 45 13.87 11.85 -8.30
CA ARG A 45 13.73 13.30 -8.52
C ARG A 45 12.32 13.57 -9.03
N SER A 46 11.67 14.58 -8.46
CA SER A 46 10.32 15.03 -8.86
C SER A 46 10.26 15.15 -10.38
N THR A 47 9.52 14.24 -11.01
CA THR A 47 9.28 14.31 -12.44
C THR A 47 8.35 15.47 -12.72
N SER A 48 8.80 16.41 -13.56
CA SER A 48 7.90 17.43 -14.12
C SER A 48 6.75 16.71 -14.83
N LEU A 49 5.54 16.87 -14.29
CA LEU A 49 4.32 16.38 -14.90
C LEU A 49 3.97 17.25 -16.10
N PHE A 50 3.35 16.63 -17.12
CA PHE A 50 2.88 17.33 -18.32
C PHE A 50 3.96 18.00 -19.19
N LYS A 51 5.14 17.38 -19.32
CA LYS A 51 6.25 17.90 -20.17
C LYS A 51 5.82 18.26 -21.61
N ASN A 52 4.87 17.50 -22.17
CA ASN A 52 4.43 17.65 -23.55
C ASN A 52 3.25 18.62 -23.73
N SER A 53 2.70 19.16 -22.64
CA SER A 53 1.54 20.06 -22.70
C SER A 53 1.76 21.26 -21.80
N GLU A 54 2.07 22.38 -22.44
CA GLU A 54 2.26 23.67 -21.75
C GLU A 54 1.00 24.12 -21.02
N LEU A 55 -0.19 23.85 -21.59
CA LEU A 55 -1.48 24.17 -20.98
C LEU A 55 -1.68 23.42 -19.67
N LEU A 56 -1.46 22.11 -19.66
CA LEU A 56 -1.61 21.29 -18.46
C LEU A 56 -0.56 21.63 -17.41
N ARG A 57 0.66 22.01 -17.83
CA ARG A 57 1.70 22.48 -16.91
C ARG A 57 1.30 23.79 -16.22
N LYS A 58 0.78 24.77 -16.96
CA LYS A 58 0.29 26.04 -16.40
C LYS A 58 -0.84 25.81 -15.40
N GLU A 59 -1.80 24.93 -15.73
CA GLU A 59 -2.87 24.56 -14.80
C GLU A 59 -2.36 23.85 -13.56
N TYR A 60 -1.40 22.92 -13.72
CA TYR A 60 -0.77 22.25 -12.60
C TYR A 60 -0.04 23.23 -11.67
N GLU A 61 0.71 24.20 -12.23
CA GLU A 61 1.37 25.27 -11.47
C GLU A 61 0.35 26.17 -10.75
N ARG A 62 -0.76 26.52 -11.41
CA ARG A 62 -1.87 27.29 -10.81
C ARG A 62 -2.45 26.56 -9.60
N VAL A 63 -2.81 25.28 -9.76
CA VAL A 63 -3.38 24.45 -8.69
C VAL A 63 -2.36 24.25 -7.57
N LYS A 64 -1.09 23.98 -7.89
CA LYS A 64 0.00 23.86 -6.91
C LYS A 64 0.19 25.14 -6.10
N SER A 65 -0.02 26.29 -6.72
CA SER A 65 0.02 27.60 -6.06
C SER A 65 -1.28 27.97 -5.30
N GLY A 66 -2.27 27.07 -5.26
CA GLY A 66 -3.55 27.29 -4.56
C GLY A 66 -4.44 28.36 -5.19
N ARG A 67 -4.17 28.80 -6.42
CA ARG A 67 -4.96 29.83 -7.09
C ARG A 67 -6.26 29.23 -7.62
N PRO A 68 -7.44 29.74 -7.25
CA PRO A 68 -8.71 29.26 -7.80
C PRO A 68 -8.82 29.54 -9.30
N LEU A 69 -9.72 28.84 -9.98
CA LEU A 69 -10.05 29.14 -11.38
C LEU A 69 -10.66 30.54 -11.46
N PRO A 70 -10.35 31.34 -12.50
CA PRO A 70 -11.09 32.56 -12.76
C PRO A 70 -12.58 32.22 -12.94
N PRO A 71 -13.49 33.06 -12.41
CA PRO A 71 -14.91 32.82 -12.58
C PRO A 71 -15.26 32.84 -14.07
N PHE A 72 -16.23 32.00 -14.46
CA PHE A 72 -16.76 32.04 -15.82
C PHE A 72 -17.39 33.39 -16.08
N ASP A 73 -17.25 33.89 -17.30
CA ASP A 73 -17.98 35.06 -17.76
C ASP A 73 -19.46 34.68 -17.95
N ILE A 74 -20.30 35.16 -17.04
CA ILE A 74 -21.75 34.94 -17.06
C ILE A 74 -22.43 36.11 -17.79
N GLU A 75 -21.75 37.23 -18.03
CA GLU A 75 -22.35 38.42 -18.65
C GLU A 75 -22.82 38.13 -20.08
N ARG A 76 -22.09 37.26 -20.79
CA ARG A 76 -22.49 36.76 -22.12
C ARG A 76 -23.87 36.10 -22.15
N TYR A 77 -24.34 35.52 -21.06
CA TYR A 77 -25.64 34.83 -20.99
C TYR A 77 -26.77 35.73 -20.47
N LYS A 78 -26.47 36.98 -20.10
CA LYS A 78 -27.47 37.95 -19.65
C LYS A 78 -27.90 38.82 -20.83
N LEU A 79 -29.19 39.16 -20.87
CA LEU A 79 -29.73 40.22 -21.73
C LEU A 79 -29.91 41.48 -20.87
N ASP A 80 -28.81 42.07 -20.42
CA ASP A 80 -28.87 43.35 -19.74
C ASP A 80 -29.00 44.48 -20.79
N PRO A 81 -29.82 45.51 -20.54
CA PRO A 81 -29.89 46.66 -21.42
C PRO A 81 -28.55 47.42 -21.42
N PRO A 82 -28.18 48.08 -22.52
CA PRO A 82 -26.98 48.91 -22.57
C PRO A 82 -27.06 50.02 -21.51
N LYS A 83 -25.93 50.30 -20.86
CA LYS A 83 -25.87 51.23 -19.73
C LYS A 83 -25.75 52.68 -20.21
N GLU A 84 -25.13 52.89 -21.38
CA GLU A 84 -24.93 54.20 -21.97
C GLU A 84 -25.63 54.29 -23.33
N PRO A 85 -26.14 55.48 -23.73
CA PRO A 85 -26.84 55.66 -25.00
C PRO A 85 -25.88 55.79 -26.19
N HIS A 86 -24.90 54.90 -26.28
CA HIS A 86 -23.92 54.84 -27.38
C HIS A 86 -24.33 53.80 -28.42
N GLU A 87 -24.22 54.14 -29.70
CA GLU A 87 -24.64 53.25 -30.82
C GLU A 87 -23.94 51.88 -30.77
N ASP A 88 -22.66 51.86 -30.40
CA ASP A 88 -21.87 50.64 -30.30
C ASP A 88 -22.35 49.70 -29.17
N GLU A 89 -22.82 50.24 -28.05
CA GLU A 89 -23.38 49.42 -26.95
C GLU A 89 -24.72 48.81 -27.34
N TRP A 90 -25.57 49.57 -28.03
CA TRP A 90 -26.84 49.07 -28.56
C TRP A 90 -26.63 47.98 -29.60
N ARG A 91 -25.63 48.13 -30.49
CA ARG A 91 -25.27 47.11 -31.47
C ARG A 91 -24.82 45.82 -30.79
N ARG A 92 -23.92 45.90 -29.79
CA ARG A 92 -23.46 44.75 -29.01
C ARG A 92 -24.61 44.06 -28.26
N ALA A 93 -25.51 44.82 -27.65
CA ALA A 93 -26.67 44.26 -26.96
C ALA A 93 -27.63 43.56 -27.93
N SER A 94 -27.84 44.12 -29.12
CA SER A 94 -28.64 43.51 -30.19
C SER A 94 -28.02 42.21 -30.72
N ASP A 95 -26.71 42.21 -30.99
CA ASP A 95 -25.99 41.02 -31.47
C ASP A 95 -26.00 39.90 -30.42
N ASN A 96 -25.86 40.25 -29.14
CA ASN A 96 -25.99 39.30 -28.03
C ASN A 96 -27.43 38.73 -27.96
N ALA A 97 -28.45 39.58 -28.06
CA ALA A 97 -29.85 39.13 -28.05
C ALA A 97 -30.16 38.17 -29.21
N ALA A 98 -29.68 38.48 -30.41
CA ALA A 98 -29.82 37.60 -31.58
C ALA A 98 -29.10 36.26 -31.36
N SER A 99 -27.88 36.28 -30.83
CA SER A 99 -27.14 35.06 -30.49
C SER A 99 -27.85 34.21 -29.45
N GLN A 100 -28.45 34.82 -28.43
CA GLN A 100 -29.22 34.12 -27.40
C GLN A 100 -30.50 33.50 -27.95
N LEU A 101 -31.18 34.17 -28.88
CA LEU A 101 -32.36 33.61 -29.55
C LEU A 101 -32.00 32.31 -30.29
N GLU A 102 -30.90 32.30 -31.05
CA GLU A 102 -30.42 31.10 -31.73
C GLU A 102 -30.02 30.00 -30.76
N HIS A 103 -29.35 30.35 -29.64
CA HIS A 103 -29.04 29.38 -28.59
C HIS A 103 -30.30 28.77 -27.96
N GLN A 104 -31.38 29.53 -27.75
CA GLN A 104 -32.65 28.98 -27.26
C GLN A 104 -33.31 28.07 -28.32
N SER A 105 -33.24 28.43 -29.59
CA SER A 105 -33.73 27.58 -30.69
C SER A 105 -33.03 26.22 -30.69
N ILE A 106 -31.69 26.21 -30.64
CA ILE A 106 -30.90 24.96 -30.55
C ILE A 106 -31.24 24.19 -29.27
N ARG A 107 -31.41 24.89 -28.13
CA ARG A 107 -31.78 24.26 -26.87
C ARG A 107 -33.11 23.53 -26.96
N LEU A 108 -34.11 24.12 -27.62
CA LEU A 108 -35.41 23.45 -27.84
C LEU A 108 -35.23 22.16 -28.64
N VAL A 109 -34.51 22.21 -29.76
CA VAL A 109 -34.21 21.01 -30.56
C VAL A 109 -33.50 19.94 -29.73
N ASN A 110 -32.50 20.32 -28.92
CA ASN A 110 -31.79 19.39 -28.04
C ASN A 110 -32.71 18.80 -26.96
N LEU A 111 -33.63 19.59 -26.41
CA LEU A 111 -34.60 19.12 -25.42
C LEU A 111 -35.62 18.16 -26.04
N GLU A 112 -36.06 18.41 -27.27
CA GLU A 112 -36.93 17.49 -28.01
C GLU A 112 -36.23 16.14 -28.25
N LEU A 113 -34.96 16.17 -28.69
CA LEU A 113 -34.14 14.96 -28.83
C LEU A 113 -33.95 14.23 -27.50
N LEU A 114 -33.69 14.96 -26.42
CA LEU A 114 -33.55 14.40 -25.08
C LEU A 114 -34.86 13.78 -24.59
N GLN A 115 -36.01 14.42 -24.87
CA GLN A 115 -37.31 13.90 -24.50
C GLN A 115 -37.62 12.60 -25.25
N GLN A 116 -37.24 12.51 -26.52
CA GLN A 116 -37.47 11.32 -27.34
C GLN A 116 -36.51 10.15 -26.99
N PHE A 117 -35.21 10.41 -26.84
CA PHE A 117 -34.19 9.36 -26.75
C PHE A 117 -33.51 9.26 -25.38
N GLY A 118 -33.61 10.30 -24.55
CA GLY A 118 -32.88 10.39 -23.29
C GLY A 118 -33.14 9.22 -22.36
N ALA A 119 -34.41 8.90 -22.10
CA ALA A 119 -34.76 7.80 -21.19
C ALA A 119 -34.15 6.46 -21.63
N ASN A 120 -34.14 6.16 -22.93
CA ASN A 120 -33.58 4.92 -23.46
C ASN A 120 -32.06 4.92 -23.43
N ALA A 121 -31.42 6.04 -23.79
CA ALA A 121 -29.97 6.20 -23.70
C ALA A 121 -29.46 6.05 -22.26
N TRP A 122 -30.18 6.63 -21.29
CA TRP A 122 -29.87 6.50 -19.86
C TRP A 122 -30.00 5.06 -19.37
N LYS A 123 -31.07 4.34 -19.77
CA LYS A 123 -31.23 2.91 -19.44
C LYS A 123 -30.10 2.06 -19.99
N LEU A 124 -29.71 2.28 -21.25
CA LEU A 124 -28.59 1.56 -21.85
C LEU A 124 -27.27 1.86 -21.13
N SER A 125 -27.03 3.13 -20.80
CA SER A 125 -25.84 3.51 -20.05
C SER A 125 -25.83 2.90 -18.64
N ASN A 126 -26.99 2.80 -17.99
CA ASN A 126 -27.09 2.13 -16.70
C ASN A 126 -26.77 0.64 -16.82
N TYR A 127 -27.35 -0.05 -17.82
CA TYR A 127 -27.06 -1.46 -18.09
C TYR A 127 -25.56 -1.71 -18.33
N GLN A 128 -24.90 -0.86 -19.12
CA GLN A 128 -23.45 -0.95 -19.35
C GLN A 128 -22.65 -0.78 -18.05
N LYS A 129 -23.05 0.15 -17.19
CA LYS A 129 -22.40 0.36 -15.88
C LYS A 129 -22.63 -0.81 -14.93
N GLU A 130 -23.84 -1.39 -14.90
CA GLU A 130 -24.14 -2.60 -14.11
C GLU A 130 -23.27 -3.78 -14.56
N MET A 131 -23.10 -3.98 -15.86
CA MET A 131 -22.21 -5.01 -16.40
C MET A 131 -20.74 -4.78 -16.01
N MET A 132 -20.28 -3.53 -16.07
CA MET A 132 -18.92 -3.17 -15.65
C MET A 132 -18.71 -3.38 -14.15
N LEU A 133 -19.70 -3.00 -13.34
CA LEU A 133 -19.69 -3.21 -11.89
C LEU A 133 -19.62 -4.70 -11.56
N ALA A 134 -20.47 -5.52 -12.17
CA ALA A 134 -20.45 -6.98 -11.97
C ALA A 134 -19.09 -7.61 -12.36
N ALA A 135 -18.45 -7.12 -13.43
CA ALA A 135 -17.12 -7.58 -13.83
C ALA A 135 -16.04 -7.21 -12.79
N ILE A 136 -16.08 -5.99 -12.26
CA ILE A 136 -15.15 -5.52 -11.21
C ILE A 136 -15.37 -6.29 -9.91
N GLU A 137 -16.62 -6.51 -9.51
CA GLU A 137 -16.95 -7.29 -8.31
C GLU A 137 -16.45 -8.72 -8.42
N LYS A 138 -16.68 -9.37 -9.58
CA LYS A 138 -16.16 -10.72 -9.84
C LYS A 138 -14.64 -10.78 -9.79
N ALA A 139 -13.95 -9.81 -10.39
CA ALA A 139 -12.49 -9.74 -10.34
C ALA A 139 -12.00 -9.55 -8.90
N THR A 140 -12.64 -8.65 -8.15
CA THR A 140 -12.32 -8.38 -6.74
C THR A 140 -12.48 -9.63 -5.88
N GLU A 141 -13.57 -10.38 -6.08
CA GLU A 141 -13.79 -11.63 -5.36
C GLU A 141 -12.76 -12.70 -5.73
N GLY A 142 -12.39 -12.78 -7.02
CA GLY A 142 -11.30 -13.64 -7.47
C GLY A 142 -9.97 -13.32 -6.78
N TYR A 143 -9.61 -12.05 -6.65
CA TYR A 143 -8.39 -11.63 -5.95
C TYR A 143 -8.44 -11.90 -4.45
N LYS A 144 -9.60 -11.71 -3.81
CA LYS A 144 -9.77 -12.06 -2.39
C LYS A 144 -9.58 -13.55 -2.17
N GLN A 145 -10.20 -14.38 -3.00
CA GLN A 145 -10.08 -15.83 -2.92
C GLN A 145 -8.64 -16.29 -3.14
N ALA A 146 -7.95 -15.74 -4.16
CA ALA A 146 -6.54 -16.01 -4.39
C ALA A 146 -5.66 -15.62 -3.20
N GLY A 147 -5.92 -14.47 -2.58
CA GLY A 147 -5.22 -14.04 -1.35
C GLY A 147 -5.47 -14.98 -0.17
N VAL A 148 -6.71 -15.44 0.01
CA VAL A 148 -7.07 -16.41 1.06
C VAL A 148 -6.37 -17.76 0.82
N ASP A 149 -6.35 -18.26 -0.41
CA ASP A 149 -5.76 -19.56 -0.73
C ASP A 149 -4.23 -19.52 -0.60
N LEU A 150 -3.60 -18.42 -0.98
CA LEU A 150 -2.17 -18.17 -0.74
C LEU A 150 -1.85 -18.10 0.76
N ASN A 151 -2.67 -17.41 1.55
CA ASN A 151 -2.49 -17.36 3.01
C ASN A 151 -2.69 -18.73 3.67
N LYS A 152 -3.64 -19.54 3.18
CA LYS A 152 -3.81 -20.93 3.63
C LYS A 152 -2.56 -21.76 3.33
N ALA A 153 -2.07 -21.72 2.09
CA ALA A 153 -0.87 -22.44 1.67
C ALA A 153 0.34 -22.07 2.55
N ARG A 154 0.61 -20.76 2.72
CA ARG A 154 1.64 -20.25 3.62
C ARG A 154 1.48 -20.75 5.04
N LYS A 155 0.27 -20.73 5.59
CA LYS A 155 0.00 -21.24 6.94
C LYS A 155 0.32 -22.72 7.05
N TYR A 156 -0.04 -23.54 6.07
CA TYR A 156 0.29 -24.97 6.07
C TYR A 156 1.79 -25.21 6.06
N GLU A 157 2.53 -24.58 5.14
CA GLU A 157 3.99 -24.69 5.03
C GLU A 157 4.68 -24.27 6.33
N GLN A 158 4.29 -23.12 6.89
CA GLN A 158 4.87 -22.63 8.13
C GLN A 158 4.56 -23.57 9.29
N VAL A 159 3.31 -24.02 9.46
CA VAL A 159 2.97 -24.94 10.56
C VAL A 159 3.77 -26.24 10.46
N GLU A 160 3.98 -26.78 9.26
CA GLU A 160 4.82 -27.96 9.05
C GLU A 160 6.29 -27.69 9.43
N ALA A 161 6.85 -26.57 8.96
CA ALA A 161 8.20 -26.15 9.32
C ALA A 161 8.36 -25.98 10.84
N GLY A 162 7.37 -25.40 11.52
CA GLY A 162 7.37 -25.22 12.97
C GLY A 162 7.38 -26.53 13.75
N VAL A 163 6.74 -27.59 13.23
CA VAL A 163 6.85 -28.93 13.84
C VAL A 163 8.29 -29.43 13.77
N LYS A 164 8.94 -29.27 12.62
CA LYS A 164 10.34 -29.67 12.42
C LYS A 164 11.29 -28.86 13.31
N LEU A 165 11.09 -27.54 13.40
CA LEU A 165 11.87 -26.66 14.27
C LEU A 165 11.78 -27.09 15.73
N ARG A 166 10.57 -27.35 16.25
CA ARG A 166 10.39 -27.83 17.64
C ARG A 166 11.04 -29.19 17.90
N ASP A 167 11.00 -30.11 16.94
CA ASP A 167 11.69 -31.40 17.08
C ASP A 167 13.22 -31.22 17.12
N LEU A 168 13.77 -30.39 16.23
CA LEU A 168 15.20 -30.07 16.21
C LEU A 168 15.64 -29.37 17.49
N GLU A 169 14.85 -28.41 17.98
CA GLU A 169 15.10 -27.71 19.25
C GLU A 169 15.09 -28.69 20.43
N SER A 170 14.11 -29.60 20.50
CA SER A 170 14.07 -30.62 21.56
C SER A 170 15.26 -31.58 21.51
N ARG A 171 15.70 -31.98 20.31
CA ARG A 171 16.89 -32.83 20.13
C ARG A 171 18.15 -32.08 20.54
N TRP A 172 18.26 -30.81 20.17
CA TRP A 172 19.38 -29.96 20.57
C TRP A 172 19.42 -29.79 22.09
N GLU A 173 18.29 -29.47 22.74
CA GLU A 173 18.23 -29.31 24.20
C GLU A 173 18.64 -30.61 24.91
N LYS A 174 18.15 -31.76 24.45
CA LYS A 174 18.56 -33.08 24.96
C LYS A 174 20.05 -33.33 24.79
N GLY A 175 20.60 -33.01 23.61
CA GLY A 175 22.03 -33.17 23.33
C GLY A 175 22.89 -32.30 24.24
N VAL A 176 22.51 -31.03 24.44
CA VAL A 176 23.18 -30.11 25.37
C VAL A 176 23.09 -30.63 26.80
N ARG A 177 21.91 -31.06 27.24
CA ARG A 177 21.70 -31.63 28.58
C ARG A 177 22.56 -32.87 28.80
N GLN A 178 22.60 -33.79 27.83
CA GLN A 178 23.43 -34.99 27.89
C GLN A 178 24.92 -34.65 27.97
N CYS A 179 25.40 -33.64 27.22
CA CYS A 179 26.79 -33.18 27.33
C CYS A 179 27.10 -32.66 28.73
N ILE A 180 26.18 -31.88 29.32
CA ILE A 180 26.34 -31.36 30.69
C ILE A 180 26.34 -32.51 31.71
N GLU A 181 25.41 -33.47 31.59
CA GLU A 181 25.35 -34.66 32.46
C GLU A 181 26.65 -35.48 32.42
N ILE A 182 27.20 -35.69 31.22
CA ILE A 182 28.49 -36.39 31.05
C ILE A 182 29.63 -35.60 31.68
N GLN A 183 29.68 -34.28 31.50
CA GLN A 183 30.71 -33.43 32.12
C GLN A 183 30.64 -33.50 33.66
N VAL A 184 29.43 -33.45 34.23
CA VAL A 184 29.22 -33.57 35.68
C VAL A 184 29.64 -34.94 36.20
N ALA A 185 29.24 -36.02 35.52
CA ALA A 185 29.62 -37.38 35.89
C ALA A 185 31.14 -37.59 35.83
N ASN A 186 31.82 -37.07 34.79
CA ASN A 186 33.27 -37.12 34.68
C ASN A 186 33.96 -36.36 35.83
N CYS A 187 33.47 -35.17 36.19
CA CYS A 187 34.00 -34.42 37.34
C CYS A 187 33.84 -35.19 38.66
N GLN A 188 32.69 -35.86 38.87
CA GLN A 188 32.46 -36.68 40.06
C GLN A 188 33.39 -37.89 40.11
N LEU A 189 33.53 -38.61 39.00
CA LEU A 189 34.45 -39.75 38.89
C LEU A 189 35.90 -39.34 39.13
N LEU A 190 36.35 -38.21 38.56
CA LEU A 190 37.69 -37.68 38.81
C LEU A 190 37.91 -37.34 40.30
N ALA A 191 36.90 -36.79 40.97
CA ALA A 191 36.97 -36.51 42.41
C ALA A 191 37.01 -37.81 43.25
N GLU A 192 36.31 -38.87 42.84
CA GLU A 192 36.39 -40.20 43.48
C GLU A 192 37.76 -40.85 43.27
N ILE A 193 38.30 -40.81 42.04
CA ILE A 193 39.65 -41.31 41.73
C ILE A 193 40.68 -40.61 42.61
N SER A 194 40.63 -39.27 42.69
CA SER A 194 41.54 -38.50 43.54
C SER A 194 41.46 -38.88 45.02
N LYS A 195 40.25 -39.15 45.55
CA LYS A 195 40.09 -39.64 46.93
C LYS A 195 40.70 -41.03 47.12
N LEU A 196 40.50 -41.94 46.17
CA LEU A 196 41.04 -43.29 46.23
C LEU A 196 42.57 -43.29 46.14
N GLU A 197 43.15 -42.48 45.26
CA GLU A 197 44.60 -42.28 45.17
C GLU A 197 45.18 -41.77 46.50
N HIS A 198 44.50 -40.82 47.15
CA HIS A 198 44.93 -40.28 48.44
C HIS A 198 44.85 -41.32 49.58
N VAL A 199 43.85 -42.21 49.56
CA VAL A 199 43.72 -43.32 50.51
C VAL A 199 44.79 -44.38 50.25
N ALA A 200 45.08 -44.70 48.98
CA ALA A 200 46.12 -45.64 48.60
C ALA A 200 47.51 -45.15 49.03
N MET A 201 47.82 -43.86 48.85
CA MET A 201 49.07 -43.27 49.35
C MET A 201 49.20 -43.35 50.88
N ASN A 202 48.13 -43.08 51.61
CA ASN A 202 48.13 -43.14 53.08
C ASN A 202 48.12 -44.57 53.67
N SER A 203 47.89 -45.61 52.86
CA SER A 203 47.90 -47.02 53.30
C SER A 203 49.17 -47.77 52.90
N THR A 204 50.08 -47.10 52.17
CA THR A 204 51.42 -47.59 51.82
C THR A 204 52.55 -47.01 52.70
N GLU A 205 52.21 -46.19 53.70
CA GLU A 205 53.09 -45.79 54.81
C GLU A 205 52.73 -46.59 56.08
#